data_AF-A0AAW8QKN2-F1
#
_entry.id   AF-A0AAW8QKN2-F1
#
_cell.length_a   1.000
_cell.length_b   1.000
_cell.length_c   1.000
_cell.angle_alpha   90.00
_cell.angle_beta   90.00
_cell.angle_gamma   90.00
#
_symmetry.space_group_name_H-M   'P 1'
#
loop_
_entity.id
_entity.type
_entity.pdbx_description
1 polymer ?
#
loop_
_entity_poly.entity_id
_entity_poly.type
_entity_poly.pdbx_seq_one_letter_code
_entity_poly.pdbx_strand_id
1 'polypeptide(L)'
;MFYPLPRKIQLAASTSNWSIESAQSILLMVGLNELKLRPDWSEQPLANHLELLIKRAQSLEIPIIFIETSQLQQTMLELGQRLSSNTKAQVMMAGDLSPLFKQVMQLVLSITDQVSVVNDAILAANLEQHIQWVEKISFDHIKHLNTQSLMRLWSLSAPSSYILSDKGILLAIAEQVGRHPMEIHPEIDLRNYGLDQSAVNYLVDLWRANGASLSAEEIMQAPTLQHIMQLLKP
;
A
#
# COMPACT_ATOMS: atom_id res chain seq x y z
N MET A 1 -12.01 -17.76 -10.25
CA MET A 1 -10.71 -18.21 -10.80
C MET A 1 -9.83 -16.98 -10.98
N PHE A 2 -8.54 -17.08 -10.71
CA PHE A 2 -7.61 -15.98 -10.99
C PHE A 2 -7.35 -15.87 -12.51
N TYR A 3 -6.94 -14.68 -12.95
CA TYR A 3 -6.57 -14.39 -14.33
C TYR A 3 -5.37 -13.45 -14.34
N PRO A 4 -4.63 -13.37 -15.46
CA PRO A 4 -3.52 -12.43 -15.59
C PRO A 4 -4.02 -10.99 -15.38
N LEU A 5 -3.39 -10.25 -14.46
CA LEU A 5 -3.77 -8.87 -14.17
C LEU A 5 -3.67 -7.98 -15.43
N PRO A 6 -4.55 -6.97 -15.58
CA PRO A 6 -4.53 -6.11 -16.76
C PRO A 6 -3.20 -5.37 -16.89
N ARG A 7 -2.69 -5.29 -18.11
CA ARG A 7 -1.52 -4.47 -18.42
C ARG A 7 -1.93 -3.01 -18.56
N LYS A 8 -1.01 -2.08 -18.28
CA LYS A 8 -1.25 -0.63 -18.39
C LYS A 8 -1.82 -0.21 -19.76
N ILE A 9 -1.39 -0.85 -20.85
CA ILE A 9 -1.86 -0.55 -22.22
C ILE A 9 -3.34 -0.93 -22.45
N GLN A 10 -3.89 -1.82 -21.62
CA GLN A 10 -5.28 -2.29 -21.72
C GLN A 10 -6.26 -1.43 -20.92
N LEU A 11 -5.77 -0.44 -20.17
CA LEU A 11 -6.59 0.38 -19.28
C LEU A 11 -6.67 1.81 -19.81
N ALA A 12 -7.86 2.41 -19.73
CA ALA A 12 -8.03 3.83 -19.96
C ALA A 12 -7.13 4.64 -19.00
N ALA A 13 -6.72 5.84 -19.44
CA ALA A 13 -6.01 6.74 -18.55
C ALA A 13 -6.95 7.27 -17.46
N SER A 14 -6.44 7.44 -16.25
CA SER A 14 -7.20 8.11 -15.20
C SER A 14 -7.37 9.59 -15.55
N THR A 15 -8.61 10.08 -15.47
CA THR A 15 -8.97 11.46 -15.83
C THR A 15 -8.87 12.42 -14.65
N SER A 16 -8.69 11.91 -13.44
CA SER A 16 -8.66 12.68 -12.20
C SER A 16 -7.26 13.27 -11.92
N ASN A 17 -7.20 14.55 -11.53
CA ASN A 17 -5.95 15.32 -11.45
C ASN A 17 -5.44 15.61 -10.02
N TRP A 18 -6.16 15.20 -8.98
CA TRP A 18 -5.74 15.44 -7.59
C TRP A 18 -4.50 14.61 -7.22
N SER A 19 -3.63 15.15 -6.35
CA SER A 19 -2.41 14.48 -5.89
C SER A 19 -2.67 13.54 -4.73
N ILE A 20 -2.03 12.37 -4.74
CA ILE A 20 -2.10 11.44 -3.61
C ILE A 20 -1.10 11.86 -2.55
N GLU A 21 -1.58 12.02 -1.32
CA GLU A 21 -0.83 12.36 -0.13
C GLU A 21 -0.99 11.25 0.92
N SER A 22 0.11 10.66 1.36
CA SER A 22 0.10 9.60 2.37
C SER A 22 -0.54 10.04 3.68
N ALA A 23 -0.28 11.26 4.16
CA ALA A 23 -0.86 11.79 5.40
C ALA A 23 -2.39 11.93 5.35
N GLN A 24 -2.99 12.01 4.15
CA GLN A 24 -4.43 12.07 3.96
C GLN A 24 -5.04 10.74 3.52
N SER A 25 -4.19 9.74 3.25
CA SER A 25 -4.62 8.47 2.68
C SER A 25 -5.24 7.57 3.74
N ILE A 26 -6.23 6.78 3.31
CA ILE A 26 -6.82 5.66 4.04
C ILE A 26 -6.86 4.48 3.07
N LEU A 27 -6.35 3.32 3.47
CA LEU A 27 -6.40 2.09 2.67
C LEU A 27 -7.62 1.26 3.08
N LEU A 28 -8.55 1.04 2.15
CA LEU A 28 -9.67 0.12 2.32
C LEU A 28 -9.37 -1.20 1.62
N MET A 29 -9.38 -2.27 2.41
CA MET A 29 -9.20 -3.64 1.95
C MET A 29 -10.54 -4.35 2.00
N VAL A 30 -11.16 -4.60 0.83
CA VAL A 30 -12.52 -5.17 0.79
C VAL A 30 -12.48 -6.64 0.37
N GLY A 31 -13.06 -7.51 1.19
CA GLY A 31 -13.22 -8.94 0.90
C GLY A 31 -11.90 -9.71 0.87
N LEU A 32 -10.95 -9.35 1.74
CA LEU A 32 -9.62 -9.96 1.73
C LEU A 32 -9.66 -11.40 2.24
N ASN A 33 -10.54 -11.70 3.21
CA ASN A 33 -10.68 -13.06 3.73
C ASN A 33 -11.21 -14.02 2.65
N GLU A 34 -12.20 -13.59 1.86
CA GLU A 34 -12.74 -14.37 0.76
C GLU A 34 -11.70 -14.62 -0.33
N LEU A 35 -10.79 -13.67 -0.58
CA LEU A 35 -9.66 -13.86 -1.50
C LEU A 35 -8.66 -14.90 -1.00
N LYS A 36 -8.30 -14.84 0.28
CA LYS A 36 -7.34 -15.76 0.91
C LYS A 36 -7.82 -17.21 0.91
N LEU A 37 -9.13 -17.45 0.86
CA LEU A 37 -9.74 -18.78 0.80
C LEU A 37 -9.72 -19.40 -0.61
N ARG A 38 -9.40 -18.62 -1.66
CA ARG A 38 -9.39 -19.14 -3.04
C ARG A 38 -8.15 -20.02 -3.27
N PRO A 39 -8.27 -21.10 -4.07
CA PRO A 39 -7.12 -21.93 -4.43
C PRO A 39 -6.05 -21.09 -5.14
N ASP A 40 -4.79 -21.43 -4.90
CA ASP A 40 -3.60 -20.80 -5.50
C ASP A 40 -3.34 -19.35 -5.08
N TRP A 41 -4.05 -18.83 -4.06
CA TRP A 41 -3.91 -17.45 -3.55
C TRP A 41 -2.46 -17.03 -3.33
N SER A 42 -1.68 -17.85 -2.60
CA SER A 42 -0.29 -17.54 -2.23
C SER A 42 0.66 -17.38 -3.41
N GLU A 43 0.31 -17.91 -4.58
CA GLU A 43 1.14 -17.84 -5.78
C GLU A 43 0.67 -16.73 -6.74
N GLN A 44 -0.42 -16.04 -6.42
CA GLN A 44 -0.97 -15.01 -7.30
C GLN A 44 -0.21 -13.69 -7.17
N PRO A 45 0.07 -13.01 -8.31
CA PRO A 45 0.56 -11.62 -8.29
C PRO A 45 -0.33 -10.67 -7.49
N LEU A 46 -1.65 -10.91 -7.48
CA LEU A 46 -2.61 -10.14 -6.68
C LEU A 46 -2.32 -10.21 -5.17
N ALA A 47 -1.92 -11.39 -4.66
CA ALA A 47 -1.59 -11.54 -3.24
C ALA A 47 -0.38 -10.68 -2.86
N ASN A 48 0.64 -10.71 -3.70
CA ASN A 48 1.84 -9.89 -3.52
C ASN A 48 1.50 -8.39 -3.53
N HIS A 49 0.66 -7.93 -4.45
CA HIS A 49 0.24 -6.52 -4.50
C HIS A 49 -0.52 -6.10 -3.26
N LEU A 50 -1.50 -6.89 -2.79
CA LEU A 50 -2.24 -6.58 -1.56
C LEU A 50 -1.33 -6.56 -0.33
N GLU A 51 -0.39 -7.51 -0.23
CA GLU A 51 0.57 -7.55 0.87
C GLU A 51 1.50 -6.32 0.87
N LEU A 52 2.02 -5.93 -0.30
CA LEU A 52 2.85 -4.73 -0.45
C LEU A 52 2.10 -3.46 -0.05
N LEU A 53 0.84 -3.31 -0.46
CA LEU A 53 0.00 -2.18 -0.05
C LEU A 53 -0.17 -2.12 1.46
N ILE A 54 -0.47 -3.24 2.10
CA ILE A 54 -0.63 -3.32 3.56
C ILE A 54 0.68 -2.95 4.27
N LYS A 55 1.81 -3.54 3.87
CA LYS A 55 3.12 -3.27 4.47
C LYS A 55 3.50 -1.79 4.34
N ARG A 56 3.31 -1.22 3.14
CA ARG A 56 3.62 0.19 2.89
C ARG A 56 2.69 1.13 3.67
N ALA A 57 1.41 0.82 3.76
CA ALA A 57 0.48 1.61 4.56
C ALA A 57 0.85 1.58 6.05
N GLN A 58 1.22 0.40 6.58
CA GLN A 58 1.70 0.26 7.96
C GLN A 58 2.98 1.06 8.24
N SER A 59 3.91 1.11 7.29
CA SER A 59 5.18 1.84 7.44
C SER A 59 5.04 3.34 7.43
N LEU A 60 4.02 3.84 6.74
CA LEU A 60 3.71 5.27 6.64
C LEU A 60 2.60 5.72 7.59
N GLU A 61 2.18 4.85 8.51
CA GLU A 61 1.08 5.09 9.46
C GLU A 61 -0.25 5.47 8.80
N ILE A 62 -0.46 4.98 7.56
CA ILE A 62 -1.70 5.14 6.82
C ILE A 62 -2.74 4.20 7.44
N PRO A 63 -3.92 4.71 7.87
CA PRO A 63 -4.98 3.87 8.41
C PRO A 63 -5.42 2.80 7.40
N ILE A 64 -5.50 1.55 7.86
CA ILE A 64 -5.99 0.41 7.06
C ILE A 64 -7.30 -0.07 7.68
N ILE A 65 -8.35 -0.16 6.86
CA ILE A 65 -9.65 -0.66 7.27
C ILE A 65 -10.00 -1.88 6.42
N PHE A 66 -10.20 -3.01 7.10
CA PHE A 66 -10.65 -4.25 6.47
C PHE A 66 -12.18 -4.26 6.46
N ILE A 67 -12.77 -4.40 5.27
CA ILE A 67 -14.21 -4.46 5.08
C ILE A 67 -14.59 -5.91 4.76
N GLU A 68 -15.32 -6.48 5.70
CA GLU A 68 -15.74 -7.87 5.71
C GLU A 68 -17.26 -7.94 5.86
N THR A 69 -17.90 -8.92 5.23
CA THR A 69 -19.36 -9.03 5.20
C THR A 69 -19.96 -9.15 6.62
N SER A 70 -19.24 -9.80 7.54
CA SER A 70 -19.69 -10.04 8.93
C SER A 70 -19.73 -8.78 9.81
N GLN A 71 -18.94 -7.76 9.50
CA GLN A 71 -18.79 -6.55 10.32
C GLN A 71 -19.20 -5.27 9.59
N LEU A 72 -19.80 -5.41 8.40
CA LEU A 72 -20.07 -4.32 7.48
C LEU A 72 -20.75 -3.11 8.14
N GLN A 73 -21.80 -3.31 8.94
CA GLN A 73 -22.54 -2.20 9.56
C GLN A 73 -21.65 -1.37 10.50
N GLN A 74 -20.85 -2.03 11.32
CA GLN A 74 -19.95 -1.36 12.26
C GLN A 74 -18.82 -0.63 11.52
N THR A 75 -18.18 -1.32 10.58
CA THR A 75 -17.05 -0.73 9.83
C THR A 75 -17.51 0.43 8.95
N MET A 76 -18.72 0.39 8.40
CA MET A 76 -19.30 1.48 7.61
C MET A 76 -19.63 2.70 8.47
N LEU A 77 -20.08 2.51 9.71
CA LEU A 77 -20.29 3.61 10.65
C LEU A 77 -18.96 4.28 11.02
N GLU A 78 -17.93 3.48 11.34
CA GLU A 78 -16.59 4.00 11.65
C GLU A 78 -15.99 4.74 10.45
N LEU A 79 -16.10 4.17 9.25
CA LEU A 79 -15.64 4.79 8.02
C LEU A 79 -16.34 6.13 7.78
N GLY A 80 -17.67 6.17 7.95
CA GLY A 80 -18.46 7.40 7.83
C GLY A 80 -18.01 8.48 8.80
N GLN A 81 -17.76 8.12 10.07
CA GLN A 81 -17.27 9.07 11.08
C GLN A 81 -15.87 9.59 10.74
N ARG A 82 -14.95 8.70 10.35
CA ARG A 82 -13.57 9.08 9.97
C ARG A 82 -13.56 10.02 8.78
N LEU A 83 -14.28 9.67 7.71
CA LEU A 83 -14.35 10.49 6.50
C LEU A 83 -15.06 11.83 6.75
N SER A 84 -16.11 11.85 7.56
CA SER A 84 -16.79 13.10 7.92
C SER A 84 -15.90 14.03 8.76
N SER A 85 -15.00 13.47 9.58
CA SER A 85 -14.07 14.25 10.40
C SER A 85 -12.85 14.76 9.63
N ASN A 86 -12.53 14.16 8.47
CA ASN A 86 -11.42 14.56 7.62
C ASN A 86 -11.92 14.82 6.19
N THR A 87 -12.23 16.09 5.92
CA THR A 87 -12.69 16.55 4.59
C THR A 87 -11.65 16.43 3.48
N LYS A 88 -10.39 16.13 3.81
CA LYS A 88 -9.32 15.87 2.85
C LYS A 88 -8.97 14.38 2.73
N ALA A 89 -9.75 13.49 3.34
CA ALA A 89 -9.47 12.07 3.32
C ALA A 89 -9.47 11.51 1.89
N GLN A 90 -8.37 10.85 1.54
CA GLN A 90 -8.14 10.20 0.27
C GLN A 90 -8.27 8.69 0.45
N VAL A 91 -9.24 8.08 -0.21
CA VAL A 91 -9.57 6.67 0.01
C VAL A 91 -8.98 5.83 -1.10
N MET A 92 -8.03 4.96 -0.76
CA MET A 92 -7.43 3.98 -1.67
C MET A 92 -8.11 2.63 -1.48
N MET A 93 -8.74 2.09 -2.51
CA MET A 93 -9.49 0.83 -2.44
C MET A 93 -8.77 -0.31 -3.19
N ALA A 94 -8.71 -1.48 -2.56
CA ALA A 94 -8.16 -2.71 -3.11
C ALA A 94 -8.93 -3.94 -2.60
N GLY A 95 -8.86 -5.08 -3.30
CA GLY A 95 -9.49 -6.34 -2.89
C GLY A 95 -10.43 -6.98 -3.91
N ASP A 96 -11.42 -7.75 -3.45
CA ASP A 96 -12.34 -8.47 -4.34
C ASP A 96 -13.37 -7.49 -4.91
N LEU A 97 -13.50 -7.39 -6.24
CA LEU A 97 -14.49 -6.53 -6.91
C LEU A 97 -15.89 -7.17 -6.87
N SER A 98 -16.32 -7.47 -5.66
CA SER A 98 -17.60 -8.07 -5.31
C SER A 98 -18.71 -7.01 -5.26
N PRO A 99 -19.98 -7.42 -5.10
CA PRO A 99 -21.06 -6.48 -4.78
C PRO A 99 -20.76 -5.63 -3.54
N LEU A 100 -20.08 -6.21 -2.54
CA LEU A 100 -19.64 -5.51 -1.33
C LEU A 100 -18.69 -4.35 -1.66
N PHE A 101 -17.69 -4.58 -2.50
CA PHE A 101 -16.76 -3.55 -2.94
C PHE A 101 -17.49 -2.36 -3.57
N LYS A 102 -18.43 -2.65 -4.48
CA LYS A 102 -19.21 -1.62 -5.17
C LYS A 102 -20.08 -0.84 -4.18
N GLN A 103 -20.69 -1.51 -3.20
CA GLN A 103 -21.48 -0.88 -2.15
C GLN A 103 -20.63 0.06 -1.29
N VAL A 104 -19.46 -0.39 -0.84
CA VAL A 104 -18.51 0.41 -0.05
C VAL A 104 -18.06 1.62 -0.85
N MET A 105 -17.69 1.42 -2.11
CA MET A 105 -17.26 2.51 -2.99
C MET A 105 -18.35 3.57 -3.15
N GLN A 106 -19.61 3.17 -3.36
CA GLN A 106 -20.73 4.10 -3.46
C GLN A 106 -20.95 4.91 -2.18
N LEU A 107 -20.81 4.28 -1.00
CA LEU A 107 -20.87 5.03 0.26
C LEU A 107 -19.73 6.05 0.34
N VAL A 108 -18.49 5.63 0.06
CA VAL A 108 -17.34 6.53 0.15
C VAL A 108 -17.51 7.71 -0.79
N LEU A 109 -17.95 7.47 -2.03
CA LEU A 109 -18.23 8.52 -3.03
C LEU A 109 -19.36 9.47 -2.60
N SER A 110 -20.26 9.05 -1.71
CA SER A 110 -21.26 9.96 -1.13
C SER A 110 -20.69 10.93 -0.09
N ILE A 111 -19.45 10.71 0.37
CA ILE A 111 -18.79 11.48 1.44
C ILE A 111 -17.58 12.26 0.90
N THR A 112 -16.80 11.68 0.01
CA THR A 112 -15.58 12.27 -0.55
C THR A 112 -15.43 12.00 -2.04
N ASP A 113 -14.96 13.00 -2.78
CA ASP A 113 -14.62 12.89 -4.21
C ASP A 113 -13.21 12.30 -4.42
N GLN A 114 -12.40 12.17 -3.36
CA GLN A 114 -11.01 11.71 -3.43
C GLN A 114 -10.92 10.18 -3.25
N VAL A 115 -11.56 9.45 -4.15
CA VAL A 115 -11.52 7.99 -4.19
C VAL A 115 -10.57 7.53 -5.28
N SER A 116 -9.71 6.57 -4.95
CA SER A 116 -8.87 5.89 -5.91
C SER A 116 -8.92 4.38 -5.77
N VAL A 117 -8.86 3.67 -6.91
CA VAL A 117 -8.79 2.21 -6.94
C VAL A 117 -7.42 1.76 -7.44
N VAL A 118 -6.84 0.78 -6.73
CA VAL A 118 -5.56 0.17 -7.12
C VAL A 118 -5.82 -0.93 -8.14
N ASN A 119 -5.65 -0.61 -9.42
CA ASN A 119 -6.16 -1.41 -10.54
C ASN A 119 -5.44 -2.75 -10.78
N ASP A 120 -4.24 -2.94 -10.26
CA ASP A 120 -3.56 -4.25 -10.26
C ASP A 120 -3.72 -4.99 -8.93
N ALA A 121 -4.48 -4.41 -7.99
CA ALA A 121 -4.76 -4.96 -6.68
C ALA A 121 -6.27 -5.17 -6.45
N ILE A 122 -7.01 -5.46 -7.53
CA ILE A 122 -8.42 -5.87 -7.47
C ILE A 122 -8.67 -7.16 -8.25
N LEU A 123 -9.72 -7.88 -7.86
CA LEU A 123 -10.17 -9.10 -8.55
C LEU A 123 -11.62 -8.98 -9.02
N ALA A 124 -11.84 -8.79 -10.31
CA ALA A 124 -13.14 -9.00 -10.97
C ALA A 124 -13.46 -10.48 -11.23
N ALA A 125 -14.60 -10.77 -11.87
CA ALA A 125 -14.94 -12.16 -12.24
C ALA A 125 -14.03 -12.73 -13.34
N ASN A 126 -13.55 -11.86 -14.25
CA ASN A 126 -12.62 -12.19 -15.33
C ASN A 126 -11.91 -10.90 -15.81
N LEU A 127 -10.92 -11.05 -16.71
CA LEU A 127 -10.10 -9.95 -17.23
C LEU A 127 -10.94 -8.90 -17.99
N GLU A 128 -11.92 -9.32 -18.78
CA GLU A 128 -12.75 -8.40 -19.55
C GLU A 128 -13.58 -7.50 -18.63
N GLN A 129 -14.24 -8.08 -17.62
CA GLN A 129 -14.99 -7.33 -16.62
C GLN A 129 -14.09 -6.43 -15.77
N HIS A 130 -12.85 -6.84 -15.52
CA HIS A 130 -11.87 -5.98 -14.85
C HIS A 130 -11.62 -4.72 -15.69
N ILE A 131 -11.24 -4.88 -16.96
CA ILE A 131 -10.92 -3.78 -17.86
C ILE A 131 -12.14 -2.85 -18.00
N GLN A 132 -13.31 -3.40 -18.33
CA GLN A 132 -14.55 -2.63 -18.47
C GLN A 132 -14.90 -1.85 -17.21
N TRP A 133 -14.68 -2.43 -16.03
CA TRP A 133 -14.96 -1.74 -14.78
C TRP A 133 -13.96 -0.62 -14.49
N VAL A 134 -12.67 -0.83 -14.76
CA VAL A 134 -11.66 0.24 -14.64
C VAL A 134 -11.98 1.38 -15.59
N GLU A 135 -12.32 1.08 -16.86
CA GLU A 135 -12.75 2.09 -17.82
C GLU A 135 -13.97 2.87 -17.33
N LYS A 136 -14.99 2.17 -16.80
CA LYS A 136 -16.17 2.81 -16.24
C LYS A 136 -15.83 3.81 -15.14
N ILE A 137 -15.02 3.40 -14.15
CA ILE A 137 -14.67 4.31 -13.05
C ILE A 137 -13.82 5.51 -13.54
N SER A 138 -13.02 5.34 -14.60
CA SER A 138 -12.28 6.45 -15.23
C SER A 138 -13.21 7.48 -15.86
N PHE A 139 -14.32 7.05 -16.47
CA PHE A 139 -15.37 7.93 -16.98
C PHE A 139 -16.13 8.64 -15.86
N ASP A 140 -16.35 7.94 -14.74
CA ASP A 140 -16.97 8.51 -13.53
C ASP A 140 -16.02 9.43 -12.72
N HIS A 141 -14.88 9.84 -13.32
CA HIS A 141 -13.83 10.68 -12.72
C HIS A 141 -13.17 10.12 -11.45
N ILE A 142 -13.34 8.83 -11.19
CA ILE A 142 -12.69 8.13 -10.08
C ILE A 142 -11.25 7.82 -10.50
N LYS A 143 -10.31 8.09 -9.59
CA LYS A 143 -8.90 7.89 -9.88
C LYS A 143 -8.56 6.40 -9.88
N HIS A 144 -7.70 5.95 -10.79
CA HIS A 144 -7.12 4.62 -10.66
C HIS A 144 -5.64 4.63 -10.99
N LEU A 145 -4.88 3.76 -10.33
CA LEU A 145 -3.45 3.62 -10.51
C LEU A 145 -3.01 2.21 -10.12
N ASN A 146 -1.79 1.84 -10.52
CA ASN A 146 -1.22 0.55 -10.12
C ASN A 146 -0.48 0.66 -8.79
N THR A 147 -0.20 -0.48 -8.17
CA THR A 147 0.42 -0.62 -6.86
C THR A 147 1.77 0.09 -6.82
N GLN A 148 2.59 -0.07 -7.87
CA GLN A 148 3.89 0.60 -7.99
C GLN A 148 3.76 2.14 -7.96
N SER A 149 2.80 2.70 -8.69
CA SER A 149 2.58 4.15 -8.72
C SER A 149 2.09 4.67 -7.36
N LEU A 150 1.21 3.92 -6.69
CA LEU A 150 0.71 4.30 -5.38
C LEU A 150 1.83 4.29 -4.33
N MET A 151 2.63 3.23 -4.28
CA MET A 151 3.79 3.14 -3.36
C MET A 151 4.75 4.32 -3.55
N ARG A 152 5.03 4.68 -4.81
CA ARG A 152 5.87 5.85 -5.12
C ARG A 152 5.25 7.15 -4.62
N LEU A 153 3.97 7.39 -4.89
CA LEU A 153 3.28 8.62 -4.49
C LEU A 153 3.19 8.76 -2.97
N TRP A 154 2.88 7.67 -2.26
CA TRP A 154 2.89 7.64 -0.80
C TRP A 154 4.28 7.94 -0.23
N SER A 155 5.33 7.35 -0.81
CA SER A 155 6.70 7.58 -0.34
C SER A 155 7.16 9.03 -0.58
N LEU A 156 6.77 9.63 -1.71
CA LEU A 156 7.11 11.01 -2.05
C LEU A 156 6.35 12.06 -1.22
N SER A 157 5.19 11.69 -0.68
CA SER A 157 4.33 12.61 0.10
C SER A 157 4.39 12.35 1.60
N ALA A 158 5.08 11.30 2.03
CA ALA A 158 5.22 10.96 3.44
C ALA A 158 6.01 12.01 4.20
N PRO A 159 5.55 12.41 5.40
CA PRO A 159 6.38 13.19 6.32
C PRO A 159 7.69 12.45 6.57
N SER A 160 8.81 13.15 6.46
CA SER A 160 10.13 12.55 6.71
C SER A 160 10.26 11.99 8.12
N SER A 161 9.51 12.54 9.09
CA SER A 161 9.40 12.01 10.46
C SER A 161 8.85 10.58 10.52
N TYR A 162 7.98 10.18 9.59
CA TYR A 162 7.45 8.80 9.54
C TYR A 162 8.45 7.86 8.89
N ILE A 163 9.07 8.28 7.79
CA ILE A 163 10.09 7.47 7.09
C ILE A 163 11.32 7.22 7.96
N LEU A 164 11.75 8.22 8.73
CA LEU A 164 12.92 8.16 9.63
C LEU A 164 12.57 7.74 11.07
N SER A 165 11.32 7.39 11.36
CA SER A 165 10.94 6.84 12.66
C SER A 165 11.51 5.42 12.85
N ASP A 166 11.64 4.95 14.10
CA ASP A 166 12.11 3.56 14.36
C ASP A 166 11.26 2.53 13.64
N LYS A 167 9.94 2.76 13.65
CA LYS A 167 8.94 1.93 12.98
C LYS A 167 9.09 2.00 11.46
N GLY A 168 9.26 3.18 10.89
CA GLY A 168 9.46 3.38 9.45
C GLY A 168 10.73 2.70 8.95
N ILE A 169 11.84 2.84 9.68
CA ILE A 169 13.13 2.19 9.39
C ILE A 169 12.98 0.67 9.44
N LEU A 170 12.44 0.13 10.53
CA LEU A 170 12.24 -1.32 10.69
C LEU A 170 11.36 -1.90 9.58
N LEU A 171 10.25 -1.23 9.26
CA LEU A 171 9.33 -1.71 8.23
C LEU A 171 9.94 -1.63 6.82
N ALA A 172 10.70 -0.58 6.52
CA ALA A 172 11.41 -0.46 5.25
C ALA A 172 12.45 -1.59 5.09
N ILE A 173 13.20 -1.91 6.16
CA ILE A 173 14.13 -3.05 6.16
C ILE A 173 13.38 -4.37 5.99
N ALA A 174 12.30 -4.58 6.76
CA ALA A 174 11.48 -5.79 6.70
C ALA A 174 10.91 -6.05 5.30
N GLU A 175 10.48 -4.99 4.61
CA GLU A 175 10.05 -5.03 3.21
C GLU A 175 11.17 -5.54 2.30
N GLN A 176 12.40 -5.04 2.46
CA GLN A 176 13.53 -5.45 1.60
C GLN A 176 13.99 -6.88 1.84
N VAL A 177 13.99 -7.35 3.10
CA VAL A 177 14.42 -8.72 3.43
C VAL A 177 13.30 -9.74 3.32
N GLY A 178 12.07 -9.31 3.04
CA GLY A 178 10.90 -10.20 2.95
C GLY A 178 10.57 -10.92 4.26
N ARG A 179 10.85 -10.30 5.42
CA ARG A 179 10.57 -10.85 6.76
C ARG A 179 9.50 -10.06 7.50
N HIS A 180 8.88 -10.68 8.49
CA HIS A 180 7.99 -9.94 9.39
C HIS A 180 8.84 -9.07 10.35
N PRO A 181 8.43 -7.83 10.70
CA PRO A 181 9.21 -6.95 11.58
C PRO A 181 9.63 -7.57 12.91
N MET A 182 8.77 -8.40 13.52
CA MET A 182 9.05 -9.08 14.78
C MET A 182 10.07 -10.23 14.65
N GLU A 183 10.38 -10.68 13.44
CA GLU A 183 11.39 -11.71 13.18
C GLU A 183 12.81 -11.13 13.07
N ILE A 184 12.92 -9.80 12.97
CA ILE A 184 14.19 -9.11 12.76
C ILE A 184 14.79 -8.74 14.11
N HIS A 185 15.81 -9.49 14.52
CA HIS A 185 16.54 -9.19 15.74
C HIS A 185 17.48 -7.97 15.54
N PRO A 186 17.52 -6.98 16.45
CA PRO A 186 18.25 -5.73 16.23
C PRO A 186 19.77 -5.87 15.98
N GLU A 187 20.38 -6.87 16.63
CA GLU A 187 21.83 -7.13 16.63
C GLU A 187 22.26 -8.13 15.54
N ILE A 188 21.32 -8.82 14.90
CA ILE A 188 21.66 -9.82 13.88
C ILE A 188 21.95 -9.12 12.55
N ASP A 189 23.01 -9.59 11.90
CA ASP A 189 23.39 -9.16 10.55
C ASP A 189 22.24 -9.37 9.55
N LEU A 190 21.77 -8.29 8.94
CA LEU A 190 20.63 -8.28 8.03
C LEU A 190 20.89 -9.06 6.74
N ARG A 191 22.15 -9.31 6.37
CA ARG A 191 22.50 -10.20 5.25
C ARG A 191 22.00 -11.62 5.48
N ASN A 192 21.91 -12.05 6.74
CA ASN A 192 21.34 -13.35 7.12
C ASN A 192 19.83 -13.43 6.84
N TYR A 193 19.14 -12.29 6.79
CA TYR A 193 17.74 -12.22 6.39
C TYR A 193 17.54 -12.03 4.88
N GLY A 194 18.61 -11.83 4.11
CA GLY A 194 18.55 -11.62 2.66
C GLY A 194 18.76 -10.17 2.22
N LEU A 195 19.24 -9.29 3.11
CA LEU A 195 19.58 -7.91 2.72
C LEU A 195 20.81 -7.92 1.79
N ASP A 196 20.63 -7.42 0.57
CA ASP A 196 21.68 -7.30 -0.43
C ASP A 196 22.04 -5.84 -0.77
N GLN A 197 23.03 -5.64 -1.63
CA GLN A 197 23.50 -4.30 -2.01
C GLN A 197 22.41 -3.47 -2.71
N SER A 198 21.56 -4.10 -3.52
CA SER A 198 20.46 -3.39 -4.19
C SER A 198 19.42 -2.89 -3.20
N ALA A 199 19.06 -3.71 -2.23
CA ALA A 199 18.17 -3.33 -1.13
C ALA A 199 18.77 -2.18 -0.30
N VAL A 200 20.07 -2.25 0.03
CA VAL A 200 20.76 -1.18 0.75
C VAL A 200 20.74 0.12 -0.04
N ASN A 201 21.04 0.09 -1.34
CA ASN A 201 20.99 1.29 -2.17
C ASN A 201 19.59 1.91 -2.19
N TYR A 202 18.54 1.09 -2.32
CA TYR A 202 17.16 1.56 -2.24
C TYR A 202 16.83 2.22 -0.89
N LEU A 203 17.26 1.61 0.23
CA LEU A 203 17.03 2.16 1.57
C LEU A 203 17.78 3.49 1.78
N VAL A 204 19.03 3.57 1.33
CA VAL A 204 19.82 4.81 1.39
C VAL A 204 19.16 5.92 0.57
N ASP A 205 18.71 5.62 -0.65
CA ASP A 205 18.01 6.60 -1.49
C ASP A 205 16.71 7.08 -0.83
N LEU A 206 15.95 6.14 -0.23
CA LEU A 206 14.73 6.45 0.52
C LEU A 206 15.01 7.40 1.70
N TRP A 207 16.02 7.10 2.52
CA TRP A 207 16.32 7.91 3.70
C TRP A 207 16.98 9.24 3.36
N ARG A 208 17.86 9.29 2.35
CA ARG A 208 18.45 10.54 1.85
C ARG A 208 17.41 11.49 1.28
N ALA A 209 16.43 10.96 0.52
CA ALA A 209 15.30 11.76 0.05
C ALA A 209 14.48 12.37 1.19
N ASN A 210 14.65 11.88 2.42
CA ASN A 210 13.97 12.33 3.63
C ASN A 210 14.90 13.04 4.63
N GLY A 211 16.08 13.47 4.19
CA GLY A 211 16.98 14.32 4.99
C GLY A 211 18.05 13.58 5.79
N ALA A 212 18.14 12.25 5.67
CA ALA A 212 19.24 11.51 6.28
C ALA A 212 20.55 11.68 5.50
N SER A 213 21.68 11.64 6.20
CA SER A 213 23.02 11.76 5.61
C SER A 213 23.83 10.51 5.94
N LEU A 214 23.60 9.44 5.18
CA LEU A 214 24.35 8.18 5.28
C LEU A 214 24.66 7.60 3.90
N SER A 215 25.63 6.70 3.82
CA SER A 215 26.03 5.99 2.61
C SER A 215 25.77 4.49 2.69
N ALA A 216 25.74 3.84 1.53
CA ALA A 216 25.58 2.39 1.46
C ALA A 216 26.77 1.68 2.11
N GLU A 217 27.97 2.23 1.99
CA GLU A 217 29.18 1.71 2.62
C GLU A 217 29.09 1.72 4.15
N GLU A 218 28.55 2.79 4.75
CA GLU A 218 28.39 2.91 6.21
C GLU A 218 27.42 1.86 6.77
N ILE A 219 26.35 1.54 6.03
CA ILE A 219 25.44 0.46 6.39
C ILE A 219 26.12 -0.90 6.22
N MET A 220 26.81 -1.12 5.10
CA MET A 220 27.39 -2.42 4.78
C MET A 220 28.55 -2.84 5.69
N GLN A 221 29.18 -1.90 6.41
CA GLN A 221 30.18 -2.21 7.44
C GLN A 221 29.60 -3.03 8.59
N ALA A 222 28.41 -2.67 9.04
CA ALA A 222 27.70 -3.36 10.12
C ALA A 222 26.19 -3.30 9.84
N PRO A 223 25.67 -4.15 8.94
CA PRO A 223 24.29 -4.07 8.48
C PRO A 223 23.35 -4.70 9.51
N THR A 224 23.30 -4.13 10.72
CA THR A 224 22.35 -4.49 11.78
C THR A 224 21.32 -3.38 11.91
N LEU A 225 20.09 -3.71 12.32
CA LEU A 225 19.05 -2.72 12.54
C LEU A 225 19.50 -1.68 13.58
N GLN A 226 20.16 -2.12 14.64
CA GLN A 226 20.67 -1.24 15.69
C GLN A 226 21.68 -0.22 15.16
N HIS A 227 22.65 -0.65 14.35
CA HIS A 227 23.65 0.24 13.76
C HIS A 227 23.00 1.25 12.81
N ILE A 228 22.09 0.79 11.95
CA ILE A 228 21.35 1.66 11.02
C ILE A 228 20.56 2.73 11.78
N MET A 229 19.87 2.35 12.86
CA MET A 229 19.12 3.30 13.69
C MET A 229 20.04 4.35 14.34
N GLN A 230 21.24 3.96 14.78
CA GLN A 230 22.23 4.89 15.33
C GLN A 230 22.74 5.88 14.26
N LEU A 231 22.96 5.42 13.04
CA LEU A 231 23.39 6.30 11.94
C LEU A 231 22.31 7.31 11.53
N LEU A 232 21.03 6.90 11.57
CA LEU A 232 19.90 7.73 11.16
C LEU A 232 19.43 8.73 12.22
N LYS A 233 19.84 8.54 13.48
CA LYS A 233 19.41 9.34 14.63
C LYS A 233 20.62 9.86 15.42
N PRO A 234 21.21 10.99 15.02
CA PRO A 234 22.26 11.65 15.82
C PRO A 234 21.74 12.15 17.17
#